data_AF-A0A1I7MTF7-F1
#
_entry.id   AF-A0A1I7MTF7-F1
#
_cell.length_a   1.000
_cell.length_b   1.000
_cell.length_c   1.000
_cell.angle_alpha   90.00
_cell.angle_beta   90.00
_cell.angle_gamma   90.00
#
_symmetry.space_group_name_H-M   'P 1'
#
loop_
_entity.id
_entity.type
_entity.pdbx_description
1 polymer ?
#
loop_
_entity_poly.entity_id
_entity_poly.type
_entity_poly.pdbx_seq_one_letter_code
_entity_poly.pdbx_strand_id
1 'polypeptide(L)'
;MTLRPSLPWLLTTLAVALIAMFLAAGALQKVEAAIAAAVFVFVIVTAAIRTNAPAWRRAPDVGEITPRDALIASIRLVMLSFLWCGLAFFAIYLGTTIRWQHGWQYGSAMVLVAGAYAYYLSRLKDPQDDWSKPQAIERMVRFMTYQAFAIGGGLVWLISSGKLATLRGDWAANQLFLAGGFAVMCLSAIIVKTNSALAERHAAN
;
A
#
# COMPACT_ATOMS: atom_id res chain seq x y z
N MET A 1 9.26 5.18 -15.21
CA MET A 1 9.07 6.25 -14.19
C MET A 1 9.77 5.91 -12.87
N THR A 2 10.58 6.82 -12.33
CA THR A 2 11.40 6.56 -11.12
C THR A 2 10.62 6.83 -9.83
N LEU A 3 10.73 5.92 -8.85
CA LEU A 3 10.17 6.11 -7.50
C LEU A 3 10.80 7.33 -6.81
N ARG A 4 9.97 8.12 -6.13
CA ARG A 4 10.39 9.28 -5.34
C ARG A 4 9.75 9.20 -3.94
N PRO A 5 10.50 8.94 -2.87
CA PRO A 5 11.96 8.77 -2.79
C PRO A 5 12.47 7.46 -3.43
N SER A 6 13.79 7.29 -3.49
CA SER A 6 14.41 6.07 -4.03
C SER A 6 13.99 4.83 -3.23
N LEU A 7 13.99 3.67 -3.89
CA LEU A 7 13.59 2.41 -3.25
C LEU A 7 14.43 2.07 -2.00
N PRO A 8 15.78 2.20 -1.99
CA PRO A 8 16.56 1.91 -0.79
C PRO A 8 16.15 2.76 0.41
N TRP A 9 15.99 4.08 0.21
CA TRP A 9 15.54 4.98 1.27
C TRP A 9 14.17 4.56 1.80
N LEU A 10 13.24 4.26 0.89
CA LEU A 10 11.91 3.81 1.26
C LEU A 10 11.98 2.53 2.11
N LEU A 11 12.71 1.51 1.64
CA LEU A 11 12.85 0.24 2.37
C LEU A 11 13.46 0.45 3.76
N THR A 12 14.50 1.29 3.89
CA THR A 12 15.10 1.61 5.19
C THR A 12 14.08 2.26 6.13
N THR A 13 13.36 3.29 5.67
CA THR A 13 12.36 3.97 6.52
C THR A 13 11.21 3.04 6.90
N LEU A 14 10.76 2.20 5.98
CA LEU A 14 9.73 1.19 6.26
C LEU A 14 10.22 0.15 7.27
N ALA A 15 11.47 -0.30 7.17
CA ALA A 15 12.07 -1.22 8.14
C ALA A 15 12.18 -0.59 9.53
N VAL A 16 12.60 0.68 9.62
CA VAL A 16 12.66 1.43 10.88
C VAL A 16 11.27 1.54 11.51
N ALA A 17 10.24 1.89 10.73
CA ALA A 17 8.86 1.96 11.23
C ALA A 17 8.35 0.59 11.72
N LEU A 18 8.72 -0.51 11.04
CA LEU A 18 8.38 -1.87 11.45
C LEU A 18 9.04 -2.25 12.78
N ILE A 19 10.35 -1.97 12.92
CA ILE A 19 11.10 -2.23 14.14
C ILE A 19 10.53 -1.40 15.30
N ALA A 20 10.24 -0.12 15.08
CA ALA A 20 9.63 0.74 16.09
C ALA A 20 8.27 0.20 16.55
N MET A 21 7.41 -0.23 15.61
CA MET A 21 6.12 -0.83 15.95
C MET A 21 6.28 -2.15 16.72
N PHE A 22 7.22 -3.00 16.31
CA PHE A 22 7.54 -4.25 17.01
C PHE A 22 7.98 -4.01 18.45
N LEU A 23 8.91 -3.08 18.68
CA LEU A 23 9.41 -2.73 20.01
C LEU A 23 8.31 -2.14 20.89
N ALA A 24 7.53 -1.19 20.36
CA ALA A 24 6.39 -0.61 21.07
C ALA A 24 5.34 -1.66 21.44
N ALA A 25 5.02 -2.57 20.51
CA ALA A 25 4.10 -3.68 20.76
C ALA A 25 4.64 -4.62 21.85
N GLY A 26 5.93 -4.96 21.82
CA GLY A 26 6.58 -5.77 22.86
C GLY A 26 6.52 -5.13 24.25
N ALA A 27 6.57 -3.80 24.32
CA ALA A 27 6.41 -3.02 25.55
C ALA A 27 4.93 -2.68 25.89
N LEU A 28 3.96 -3.20 25.13
CA LEU A 28 2.52 -2.91 25.25
C LEU A 28 2.16 -1.41 25.14
N GLN A 29 3.02 -0.65 24.47
CA GLN A 29 2.90 0.78 24.21
C GLN A 29 2.01 1.01 22.96
N LYS A 30 0.69 1.01 23.18
CA LYS A 30 -0.30 1.04 22.09
C LYS A 30 -0.23 2.32 21.25
N VAL A 31 0.03 3.46 21.86
CA VAL A 31 0.03 4.77 21.17
C VAL A 31 1.26 4.88 20.28
N GLU A 32 2.41 4.46 20.78
CA GLU A 32 3.69 4.44 20.09
C GLU A 32 3.66 3.47 18.91
N ALA A 33 3.03 2.30 19.08
CA ALA A 33 2.78 1.38 17.97
C ALA A 33 1.86 1.99 16.90
N ALA A 34 0.82 2.74 17.30
CA ALA A 34 -0.05 3.46 16.37
C ALA A 34 0.70 4.57 15.62
N ILE A 35 1.57 5.32 16.31
CA ILE A 35 2.42 6.35 15.70
C ILE A 35 3.36 5.72 14.68
N ALA A 36 4.01 4.60 15.00
CA ALA A 36 4.88 3.90 14.06
C ALA A 36 4.12 3.43 12.80
N ALA A 37 2.91 2.90 12.99
CA ALA A 37 2.02 2.54 11.87
C ALA A 37 1.59 3.77 11.05
N ALA A 38 1.31 4.91 11.69
CA ALA A 38 0.98 6.16 11.02
C ALA A 38 2.18 6.72 10.21
N VAL A 39 3.40 6.59 10.72
CA VAL A 39 4.63 6.95 9.99
C VAL A 39 4.77 6.10 8.73
N PHE A 40 4.52 4.78 8.80
CA PHE A 40 4.47 3.91 7.63
C PHE A 40 3.50 4.46 6.56
N VAL A 41 2.26 4.79 6.97
CA VAL A 41 1.23 5.34 6.06
C VAL A 41 1.70 6.63 5.43
N PHE A 42 2.18 7.57 6.25
CA PHE A 42 2.59 8.89 5.79
C PHE A 42 3.71 8.77 4.74
N VAL A 43 4.70 7.91 5.00
CA VAL A 43 5.83 7.67 4.11
C VAL A 43 5.37 7.07 2.78
N ILE A 44 4.56 6.01 2.80
CA ILE A 44 4.16 5.30 1.56
C ILE A 44 3.21 6.13 0.70
N VAL A 45 2.26 6.85 1.32
CA VAL A 45 1.32 7.72 0.60
C VAL A 45 2.05 8.93 0.03
N THR A 46 2.95 9.55 0.79
CA THR A 46 3.78 10.65 0.29
C THR A 46 4.68 10.20 -0.86
N ALA A 47 5.28 9.00 -0.76
CA ALA A 47 6.05 8.43 -1.85
C ALA A 47 5.21 8.25 -3.12
N ALA A 48 3.97 7.78 -2.99
CA ALA A 48 3.06 7.62 -4.11
C ALA A 48 2.66 8.95 -4.73
N ILE A 49 2.31 9.96 -3.92
CA ILE A 49 1.98 11.31 -4.38
C ILE A 49 3.17 11.91 -5.13
N ARG A 50 4.37 11.91 -4.53
CA ARG A 50 5.57 12.51 -5.13
C ARG A 50 6.02 11.78 -6.39
N THR A 51 5.86 10.46 -6.41
CA THR A 51 6.11 9.65 -7.60
C THR A 51 5.13 10.07 -8.70
N ASN A 52 3.83 10.09 -8.44
CA ASN A 52 2.78 10.30 -9.45
C ASN A 52 2.52 11.77 -9.83
N ALA A 53 2.91 12.74 -9.02
CA ALA A 53 2.63 14.16 -9.26
C ALA A 53 3.04 14.70 -10.65
N PRO A 54 4.16 14.29 -11.27
CA PRO A 54 4.50 14.71 -12.63
C PRO A 54 3.44 14.29 -13.66
N ALA A 55 2.82 13.11 -13.51
CA ALA A 55 1.75 12.63 -14.39
C ALA A 55 0.43 13.42 -14.21
N TRP A 56 0.33 14.28 -13.20
CA TRP A 56 -0.83 15.14 -12.99
C TRP A 56 -0.62 16.56 -13.53
N ARG A 57 0.62 17.01 -13.71
CA ARG A 57 0.94 18.36 -14.23
C ARG A 57 1.05 18.36 -15.76
N ARG A 58 0.30 19.22 -16.45
CA ARG A 58 0.47 19.48 -17.90
C ARG A 58 1.74 20.30 -18.12
N ALA A 59 2.90 19.66 -18.09
CA ALA A 59 4.17 20.32 -18.42
C ALA A 59 4.63 19.88 -19.81
N PRO A 60 5.24 20.78 -20.62
CA PRO A 60 5.42 20.53 -22.05
C PRO A 60 6.50 19.51 -22.44
N ASP A 61 7.36 19.07 -21.52
CA ASP A 61 8.69 18.58 -21.96
C ASP A 61 9.35 17.51 -21.07
N VAL A 62 8.56 16.65 -20.41
CA VAL A 62 9.11 15.48 -19.72
C VAL A 62 8.68 14.26 -20.52
N GLY A 63 9.65 13.49 -21.03
CA GLY A 63 9.43 12.30 -21.86
C GLY A 63 8.20 11.50 -21.45
N GLU A 64 7.43 11.08 -22.46
CA GLU A 64 6.03 10.66 -22.33
C GLU A 64 5.85 9.59 -21.25
N ILE A 65 5.27 9.99 -20.11
CA ILE A 65 4.96 9.06 -19.01
C ILE A 65 3.81 8.17 -19.46
N THR A 66 4.09 6.89 -19.69
CA THR A 66 3.06 5.95 -20.10
C THR A 66 2.20 5.49 -18.91
N PRO A 67 0.92 5.10 -19.14
CA PRO A 67 0.08 4.51 -18.09
C PRO A 67 0.70 3.27 -17.44
N ARG A 68 1.40 2.44 -18.23
CA ARG A 68 2.14 1.27 -17.76
C ARG A 68 3.22 1.64 -16.75
N ASP A 69 4.03 2.65 -17.07
CA ASP A 69 5.12 3.12 -16.21
C ASP A 69 4.60 3.62 -14.85
N ALA A 70 3.52 4.40 -14.88
CA ALA A 70 2.88 4.92 -13.68
C ALA A 70 2.26 3.78 -12.83
N LEU A 71 1.65 2.79 -13.48
CA LEU A 71 1.07 1.63 -12.83
C LEU A 71 2.16 0.78 -12.16
N ILE A 72 3.26 0.47 -12.84
CA ILE A 72 4.39 -0.29 -12.27
C ILE A 72 4.90 0.37 -10.99
N ALA A 73 5.10 1.70 -11.01
CA ALA A 73 5.60 2.42 -9.85
C ALA A 73 4.61 2.35 -8.68
N SER A 74 3.33 2.53 -8.94
CA SER A 74 2.29 2.57 -7.90
C SER A 74 1.97 1.18 -7.34
N ILE A 75 1.90 0.14 -8.18
CA ILE A 75 1.70 -1.25 -7.74
C ILE A 75 2.86 -1.71 -6.86
N ARG A 76 4.10 -1.26 -7.12
CA ARG A 76 5.23 -1.56 -6.23
C ARG A 76 4.99 -1.03 -4.81
N LEU A 77 4.37 0.14 -4.67
CA LEU A 77 4.03 0.70 -3.36
C LEU A 77 2.86 -0.07 -2.70
N VAL A 78 1.87 -0.53 -3.48
CA VAL A 78 0.78 -1.40 -2.98
C VAL A 78 1.35 -2.72 -2.47
N MET A 79 2.20 -3.37 -3.27
CA MET A 79 2.92 -4.60 -2.91
C MET A 79 3.70 -4.43 -1.61
N LEU A 80 4.50 -3.36 -1.49
CA LEU A 80 5.26 -3.06 -0.29
C LEU A 80 4.36 -2.82 0.94
N SER A 81 3.19 -2.20 0.75
CA SER A 81 2.24 -1.97 1.84
C SER A 81 1.71 -3.28 2.42
N PHE A 82 1.29 -4.20 1.55
CA PHE A 82 0.85 -5.54 1.96
C PHE A 82 2.00 -6.33 2.61
N LEU A 83 3.19 -6.31 2.01
CA LEU A 83 4.36 -7.00 2.56
C LEU A 83 4.70 -6.48 3.95
N TRP A 84 4.75 -5.16 4.13
CA TRP A 84 5.03 -4.53 5.41
C TRP A 84 4.02 -4.94 6.48
N CYS A 85 2.72 -4.93 6.15
CA CYS A 85 1.68 -5.37 7.08
C CYS A 85 1.82 -6.84 7.44
N GLY A 86 2.10 -7.71 6.46
CA GLY A 86 2.32 -9.14 6.70
C GLY A 86 3.52 -9.40 7.62
N LEU A 87 4.64 -8.71 7.37
CA LEU A 87 5.82 -8.79 8.22
C LEU A 87 5.54 -8.26 9.63
N ALA A 88 4.78 -7.17 9.77
CA ALA A 88 4.40 -6.63 11.07
C ALA A 88 3.50 -7.59 11.85
N PHE A 89 2.54 -8.26 11.20
CA PHE A 89 1.74 -9.32 11.81
C PHE A 89 2.62 -10.43 12.39
N PHE A 90 3.58 -10.93 11.61
CA PHE A 90 4.48 -11.98 12.07
C PHE A 90 5.40 -11.49 13.20
N ALA A 91 6.03 -10.31 13.03
CA ALA A 91 6.91 -9.73 14.03
C ALA A 91 6.19 -9.58 15.38
N ILE A 92 4.98 -9.02 15.38
CA ILE A 92 4.23 -8.78 16.61
C ILE A 92 3.72 -10.09 17.21
N TYR A 93 2.98 -10.90 16.46
CA TYR A 93 2.25 -12.04 17.04
C TYR A 93 3.09 -13.30 17.25
N LEU A 94 4.23 -13.44 16.55
CA LEU A 94 5.19 -14.51 16.77
C LEU A 94 6.39 -14.06 17.60
N GLY A 95 6.76 -12.78 17.54
CA GLY A 95 7.95 -12.24 18.20
C GLY A 95 7.72 -11.52 19.53
N THR A 96 6.47 -11.29 19.95
CA THR A 96 6.15 -10.63 21.23
C THR A 96 5.25 -11.49 22.12
N THR A 97 4.91 -10.97 23.30
CA THR A 97 3.96 -11.58 24.24
C THR A 97 2.49 -11.37 23.84
N ILE A 98 2.19 -10.51 22.87
CA ILE A 98 0.82 -10.26 22.40
C ILE A 98 0.29 -11.52 21.69
N ARG A 99 -0.88 -12.00 22.12
CA ARG A 99 -1.53 -13.17 21.53
C ARG A 99 -2.85 -12.82 20.86
N TRP A 100 -2.98 -13.25 19.62
CA TRP A 100 -4.23 -13.29 18.90
C TRP A 100 -4.21 -14.51 17.96
N GLN A 101 -5.18 -15.41 18.12
CA GLN A 101 -5.21 -16.70 17.43
C GLN A 101 -5.20 -16.61 15.89
N HIS A 102 -5.63 -15.47 15.35
CA HIS A 102 -5.69 -15.23 13.91
C HIS A 102 -4.50 -14.42 13.35
N GLY A 103 -3.56 -13.96 14.20
CA GLY A 103 -2.48 -13.08 13.77
C GLY A 103 -1.64 -13.65 12.62
N TRP A 104 -1.33 -14.95 12.68
CA TRP A 104 -0.60 -15.64 11.61
C TRP A 104 -1.43 -15.78 10.32
N GLN A 105 -2.75 -15.98 10.41
CA GLN A 105 -3.63 -16.13 9.25
C GLN A 105 -3.67 -14.83 8.45
N TYR A 106 -3.83 -13.70 9.14
CA TYR A 106 -3.81 -12.39 8.51
C TYR A 106 -2.41 -12.04 7.99
N GLY A 107 -1.34 -12.34 8.75
CA GLY A 107 0.04 -12.18 8.26
C GLY A 107 0.29 -12.92 6.94
N SER A 108 -0.07 -14.20 6.88
CA SER A 108 0.05 -15.02 5.68
C SER A 108 -0.78 -14.48 4.51
N ALA A 109 -2.02 -14.06 4.77
CA ALA A 109 -2.89 -13.49 3.73
C ALA A 109 -2.28 -12.22 3.12
N MET A 110 -1.72 -11.33 3.94
CA MET A 110 -1.08 -10.09 3.45
C MET A 110 0.19 -10.41 2.63
N VAL A 111 1.00 -11.38 3.06
CA VAL A 111 2.18 -11.82 2.29
C VAL A 111 1.77 -12.45 0.96
N LEU A 112 0.72 -13.27 0.95
CA LEU A 112 0.20 -13.87 -0.28
C LEU A 112 -0.28 -12.79 -1.28
N VAL A 113 -1.01 -11.79 -0.80
CA VAL A 113 -1.45 -10.66 -1.63
C VAL A 113 -0.25 -9.85 -2.14
N ALA A 114 0.77 -9.61 -1.31
CA ALA A 114 2.01 -8.99 -1.76
C ALA A 114 2.69 -9.83 -2.86
N GLY A 115 2.73 -11.16 -2.72
CA GLY A 115 3.24 -12.08 -3.72
C GLY A 115 2.47 -12.01 -5.04
N ALA A 116 1.14 -11.92 -4.99
CA ALA A 116 0.30 -11.73 -6.17
C ALA A 116 0.62 -10.42 -6.91
N TYR A 117 0.84 -9.32 -6.18
CA TYR A 117 1.31 -8.07 -6.77
C TYR A 117 2.73 -8.15 -7.33
N ALA A 118 3.63 -8.87 -6.66
CA ALA A 118 4.99 -9.10 -7.15
C ALA A 118 4.97 -9.89 -8.46
N TYR A 119 4.10 -10.89 -8.56
CA TYR A 119 3.86 -11.64 -9.79
C TYR A 119 3.29 -10.73 -10.89
N TYR A 120 2.25 -9.93 -10.60
CA TYR A 120 1.72 -8.97 -11.57
C TYR A 120 2.79 -7.99 -12.07
N LEU A 121 3.63 -7.47 -11.17
CA LEU A 121 4.75 -6.61 -11.53
C LEU A 121 5.77 -7.30 -12.44
N SER A 122 6.02 -8.60 -12.27
CA SER A 122 6.95 -9.34 -13.12
C SER A 122 6.41 -9.45 -14.55
N ARG A 123 5.09 -9.68 -14.71
CA ARG A 123 4.40 -9.66 -16.01
C ARG A 123 4.47 -8.27 -16.66
N LEU A 124 4.25 -7.21 -15.87
CA LEU A 124 4.33 -5.84 -16.37
C LEU A 124 5.73 -5.42 -16.86
N LYS A 125 6.82 -6.13 -16.55
CA LYS A 125 8.17 -5.77 -17.02
C LYS A 125 8.36 -5.99 -18.51
N ASP A 126 7.65 -6.94 -19.11
CA ASP A 126 7.68 -7.19 -20.54
C ASP A 126 6.58 -6.37 -21.24
N PRO A 127 6.89 -5.42 -22.13
CA PRO A 127 5.90 -4.66 -22.88
C PRO A 127 5.04 -5.52 -23.83
N GLN A 128 5.54 -6.67 -24.26
CA GLN A 128 4.83 -7.57 -25.20
C GLN A 128 3.85 -8.51 -24.49
N ASP A 129 3.90 -8.56 -23.15
CA ASP A 129 3.01 -9.37 -22.35
C ASP A 129 1.54 -8.93 -22.46
N ASP A 130 0.60 -9.88 -22.50
CA ASP A 130 -0.84 -9.58 -22.52
C ASP A 130 -1.29 -8.71 -21.34
N TRP A 131 -0.59 -8.81 -20.20
CA TRP A 131 -0.89 -8.06 -18.98
C TRP A 131 -0.41 -6.61 -19.04
N SER A 132 0.51 -6.30 -19.97
CA SER A 132 1.03 -4.95 -20.25
C SER A 132 0.19 -4.17 -21.27
N LYS A 133 -0.76 -4.82 -21.94
CA LYS A 133 -1.64 -4.19 -22.95
C LYS A 133 -2.58 -3.16 -22.30
N PRO A 134 -2.96 -2.08 -23.01
CA PRO A 134 -3.82 -1.02 -22.47
C PRO A 134 -5.12 -1.53 -21.83
N GLN A 135 -5.81 -2.48 -22.46
CA GLN A 135 -7.04 -3.07 -21.90
C GLN A 135 -6.81 -3.83 -20.59
N ALA A 136 -5.66 -4.49 -20.42
CA ALA A 136 -5.32 -5.16 -19.16
C ALA A 136 -5.00 -4.16 -18.06
N ILE A 137 -4.29 -3.07 -18.39
CA ILE A 137 -4.04 -1.94 -17.50
C ILE A 137 -5.35 -1.31 -17.02
N GLU A 138 -6.30 -1.04 -17.93
CA GLU A 138 -7.62 -0.50 -17.56
C GLU A 138 -8.39 -1.42 -16.62
N ARG A 139 -8.38 -2.73 -16.88
CA ARG A 139 -9.00 -3.72 -15.97
C ARG A 139 -8.37 -3.67 -14.58
N MET A 140 -7.05 -3.52 -14.50
CA MET A 140 -6.36 -3.38 -13.22
C MET A 140 -6.75 -2.08 -12.50
N VAL A 141 -6.90 -0.97 -13.23
CA VAL A 141 -7.38 0.29 -12.66
C VAL A 141 -8.80 0.15 -12.12
N ARG A 142 -9.70 -0.55 -12.82
CA ARG A 142 -11.06 -0.85 -12.31
C ARG A 142 -11.02 -1.71 -11.06
N PHE A 143 -10.15 -2.73 -11.04
CA PHE A 143 -9.91 -3.54 -9.85
C PHE A 143 -9.45 -2.68 -8.66
N MET A 144 -8.54 -1.73 -8.89
CA MET A 144 -8.10 -0.78 -7.86
C MET A 144 -9.25 0.09 -7.33
N THR A 145 -10.18 0.51 -8.18
CA THR A 145 -11.40 1.21 -7.75
C THR A 145 -12.22 0.35 -6.79
N TYR A 146 -12.51 -0.91 -7.16
CA TYR A 146 -13.26 -1.82 -6.29
C TYR A 146 -12.53 -2.10 -4.98
N GLN A 147 -11.21 -2.27 -5.03
CA GLN A 147 -10.38 -2.46 -3.85
C GLN A 147 -10.44 -1.24 -2.92
N ALA A 148 -10.37 -0.02 -3.46
CA ALA A 148 -10.49 1.20 -2.66
C ALA A 148 -11.84 1.26 -1.93
N PHE A 149 -12.95 0.95 -2.62
CA PHE A 149 -14.27 0.92 -2.00
C PHE A 149 -14.41 -0.18 -0.95
N ALA A 150 -13.96 -1.40 -1.25
CA ALA A 150 -14.02 -2.52 -0.32
C ALA A 150 -13.23 -2.25 0.96
N ILE A 151 -12.01 -1.72 0.82
CA ILE A 151 -11.17 -1.33 1.95
C ILE A 151 -11.79 -0.14 2.69
N GLY A 152 -12.28 0.88 1.98
CA GLY A 152 -12.94 2.04 2.59
C GLY A 152 -14.14 1.64 3.46
N GLY A 153 -14.99 0.74 2.96
CA GLY A 153 -16.10 0.17 3.74
C GLY A 153 -15.60 -0.60 4.97
N GLY A 154 -14.54 -1.41 4.83
CA GLY A 154 -13.91 -2.11 5.94
C GLY A 154 -13.34 -1.17 7.00
N LEU A 155 -12.73 -0.05 6.61
CA LEU A 155 -12.21 0.97 7.51
C LEU A 155 -13.33 1.69 8.26
N VAL A 156 -14.40 2.09 7.56
CA VAL A 156 -15.59 2.70 8.19
C VAL A 156 -16.14 1.77 9.26
N TRP A 157 -16.31 0.48 8.94
CA TRP A 157 -16.77 -0.52 9.90
C TRP A 157 -15.80 -0.72 11.07
N LEU A 158 -14.50 -0.78 10.81
CA LEU A 158 -13.47 -0.93 11.85
C LEU A 158 -13.52 0.22 12.85
N ILE A 159 -13.64 1.46 12.35
CA ILE A 159 -13.75 2.66 13.17
C ILE A 159 -15.08 2.67 13.94
N SER A 160 -16.20 2.40 13.27
CA SER A 160 -17.53 2.48 13.88
C SER A 160 -17.82 1.38 14.89
N SER A 161 -17.16 0.22 14.78
CA SER A 161 -17.34 -0.91 15.69
C SER A 161 -16.64 -0.75 17.04
N GLY A 162 -15.90 0.34 17.27
CA GLY A 162 -15.17 0.59 18.51
C GLY A 162 -13.95 -0.32 18.73
N LYS A 163 -13.60 -1.16 17.74
CA LYS A 163 -12.47 -2.10 17.82
C LYS A 163 -11.12 -1.44 18.06
N LEU A 164 -10.96 -0.17 17.70
CA LEU A 164 -9.75 0.60 17.96
C LEU A 164 -9.51 0.86 19.46
N ALA A 165 -10.56 0.80 20.30
CA ALA A 165 -10.47 0.98 21.75
C ALA A 165 -10.33 -0.36 22.52
N THR A 166 -10.17 -1.49 21.81
CA THR A 166 -10.12 -2.81 22.45
C THR A 166 -8.93 -2.98 23.41
N LEU A 167 -9.19 -3.65 24.53
CA LEU A 167 -8.15 -4.12 25.45
C LEU A 167 -7.66 -5.54 25.11
N ARG A 168 -8.33 -6.23 24.18
CA ARG A 168 -7.99 -7.59 23.77
C ARG A 168 -6.70 -7.61 22.94
N GLY A 169 -6.09 -8.79 22.81
CA GLY A 169 -4.83 -8.99 22.08
C GLY A 169 -4.88 -8.71 20.56
N ASP A 170 -6.06 -8.41 20.01
CA ASP A 170 -6.23 -7.99 18.61
C ASP A 170 -5.97 -6.49 18.38
N TRP A 171 -5.64 -5.72 19.42
CA TRP A 171 -5.43 -4.27 19.29
C TRP A 171 -4.37 -3.90 18.24
N ALA A 172 -3.26 -4.65 18.18
CA ALA A 172 -2.19 -4.39 17.22
C ALA A 172 -2.64 -4.71 15.78
N ALA A 173 -3.42 -5.78 15.60
CA ALA A 173 -4.05 -6.10 14.32
C ALA A 173 -4.98 -4.96 13.86
N ASN A 174 -5.79 -4.38 14.75
CA ASN A 174 -6.69 -3.28 14.40
C ASN A 174 -5.91 -2.04 13.93
N GLN A 175 -4.76 -1.74 14.54
CA GLN A 175 -3.87 -0.67 14.08
C GLN A 175 -3.27 -1.00 12.69
N LEU A 176 -2.84 -2.24 12.46
CA LEU A 176 -2.35 -2.69 11.15
C LEU A 176 -3.42 -2.63 10.07
N PHE A 177 -4.66 -3.05 10.37
CA PHE A 177 -5.76 -2.96 9.41
C PHE A 177 -6.12 -1.51 9.09
N LEU A 178 -6.14 -0.63 10.10
CA LEU A 178 -6.40 0.79 9.90
C LEU A 178 -5.30 1.42 9.04
N ALA A 179 -4.04 1.28 9.44
CA ALA A 179 -2.90 1.88 8.76
C ALA A 179 -2.69 1.28 7.36
N GLY A 180 -2.57 -0.04 7.27
CA GLY A 180 -2.38 -0.77 6.01
C GLY A 180 -3.55 -0.58 5.06
N GLY A 181 -4.78 -0.70 5.55
CA GLY A 181 -5.98 -0.46 4.76
C GLY A 181 -6.02 0.97 4.23
N PHE A 182 -5.80 1.98 5.08
CA PHE A 182 -5.80 3.37 4.64
C PHE A 182 -4.71 3.64 3.59
N ALA A 183 -3.49 3.14 3.80
CA ALA A 183 -2.42 3.26 2.82
C ALA A 183 -2.84 2.67 1.45
N VAL A 184 -3.33 1.43 1.42
CA VAL A 184 -3.73 0.76 0.18
C VAL A 184 -4.90 1.48 -0.48
N MET A 185 -5.90 1.95 0.28
CA MET A 185 -7.00 2.75 -0.24
C MET A 185 -6.49 4.03 -0.94
N CYS A 186 -5.59 4.78 -0.30
CA CYS A 186 -4.97 5.96 -0.89
C CYS A 186 -4.16 5.63 -2.15
N LEU A 187 -3.39 4.56 -2.13
CA LEU A 187 -2.61 4.11 -3.29
C LEU A 187 -3.50 3.72 -4.47
N SER A 188 -4.60 3.00 -4.21
CA SER A 188 -5.60 2.66 -5.23
C SER A 188 -6.24 3.92 -5.83
N ALA A 189 -6.62 4.90 -5.00
CA ALA A 189 -7.15 6.17 -5.48
C ALA A 189 -6.13 6.96 -6.31
N ILE A 190 -4.84 6.95 -5.92
CA ILE A 190 -3.74 7.55 -6.68
C ILE A 190 -3.58 6.89 -8.05
N ILE A 191 -3.67 5.56 -8.13
CA ILE A 191 -3.61 4.83 -9.41
C ILE A 191 -4.74 5.28 -10.33
N VAL A 192 -5.97 5.33 -9.83
CA VAL A 192 -7.15 5.75 -10.61
C VAL A 192 -7.00 7.19 -11.10
N LYS A 193 -6.59 8.10 -10.21
CA LYS A 193 -6.34 9.51 -10.56
C LYS A 193 -5.27 9.65 -11.62
N THR A 194 -4.14 8.96 -11.46
CA THR A 194 -3.03 9.04 -12.43
C THR A 194 -3.44 8.51 -13.79
N ASN A 195 -4.14 7.37 -13.85
CA ASN A 195 -4.61 6.83 -15.13
C ASN A 195 -5.57 7.78 -15.83
N SER A 196 -6.52 8.38 -15.09
CA SER A 196 -7.47 9.35 -15.64
C SER A 196 -6.76 10.59 -16.20
N ALA A 197 -5.82 11.14 -15.43
CA ALA A 197 -5.02 12.30 -15.86
C ALA A 197 -4.16 12.03 -17.11
N LEU A 198 -3.70 10.79 -17.30
CA LEU A 198 -2.96 10.39 -18.50
C LEU A 198 -3.90 10.13 -19.69
N ALA A 199 -5.08 9.54 -19.47
CA ALA A 199 -6.07 9.32 -20.52
C ALA A 199 -6.58 10.65 -21.11
N GLU A 200 -6.87 11.64 -20.26
CA GLU A 200 -7.29 12.98 -20.69
C GLU A 200 -6.25 13.70 -21.56
N ARG A 201 -4.95 13.42 -21.34
CA ARG A 201 -3.87 14.02 -22.15
C ARG A 201 -3.82 13.42 -23.55
N HIS A 202 -3.91 12.10 -23.66
CA HIS A 202 -3.91 11.44 -24.97
C HIS A 202 -5.13 11.83 -25.81
N ALA A 203 -6.26 12.15 -25.18
CA ALA A 203 -7.46 12.62 -25.87
C ALA A 203 -7.38 14.09 -26.34
N ALA A 204 -6.46 14.89 -25.79
CA ALA A 204 -6.31 16.31 -26.08
C ALA A 204 -5.20 16.61 -27.13
N ASN A 205 -4.38 15.61 -27.46
CA ASN A 205 -3.36 15.65 -28.51
C ASN A 205 -3.89 14.98 -29.79
#